data_AF-A0A969KYG6-F1
#
_entry.id   AF-A0A969KYG6-F1
#
_cell.length_a   1.000
_cell.length_b   1.000
_cell.length_c   1.000
_cell.angle_alpha   90.00
_cell.angle_beta   90.00
_cell.angle_gamma   90.00
#
_symmetry.space_group_name_H-M   'P 1'
#
loop_
_entity.id
_entity.type
_entity.pdbx_description
1 polymer ?
#
loop_
_entity_poly.entity_id
_entity_poly.type
_entity_poly.pdbx_seq_one_letter_code
_entity_poly.pdbx_strand_id
1 'polypeptide(L)'
;MKTPLDLEALNEASRLLIGSHDFASFGKPPQGENTVRQVSRAEWIANGKLLNFEITANAFLYRMVRTIVGTLIQVGLGQLAPSEIKNILEARDLTRSAPPAPAHGLCLVRVIYPSDQWSV
;
A
#
# COMPACT_ATOMS: atom_id res chain seq x y z
N MET A 1 -23.96 -7.61 -9.18
CA MET A 1 -22.84 -8.57 -9.30
C MET A 1 -21.58 -7.87 -8.81
N LYS A 2 -20.75 -8.52 -7.99
CA LYS A 2 -19.43 -7.98 -7.65
C LYS A 2 -18.49 -8.35 -8.79
N THR A 3 -17.90 -7.36 -9.45
CA THR A 3 -16.84 -7.60 -10.45
C THR A 3 -15.66 -8.26 -9.75
N PRO A 4 -15.17 -9.43 -10.20
CA PRO A 4 -13.97 -10.03 -9.64
C PRO A 4 -12.77 -9.11 -9.91
N LEU A 5 -11.91 -8.93 -8.92
CA LEU A 5 -10.69 -8.14 -9.08
C LEU A 5 -9.62 -8.97 -9.78
N ASP A 6 -8.91 -8.35 -10.71
CA ASP A 6 -7.75 -8.95 -11.37
C ASP A 6 -6.56 -9.03 -10.42
N LEU A 7 -6.29 -10.25 -9.92
CA LEU A 7 -5.21 -10.51 -8.97
C LEU A 7 -3.82 -10.31 -9.58
N GLU A 8 -3.66 -10.54 -10.88
CA GLU A 8 -2.38 -10.36 -11.56
C GLU A 8 -2.06 -8.88 -11.69
N ALA A 9 -3.02 -8.08 -12.16
CA ALA A 9 -2.90 -6.63 -12.24
C ALA A 9 -2.65 -5.99 -10.86
N LEU A 10 -3.35 -6.47 -9.81
CA LEU A 10 -3.14 -6.04 -8.44
C LEU A 10 -1.70 -6.29 -7.96
N ASN A 11 -1.13 -7.46 -8.26
CA ASN A 11 0.24 -7.80 -7.86
C ASN A 11 1.28 -7.08 -8.71
N GLU A 12 1.03 -6.84 -10.00
CA GLU A 12 1.89 -6.01 -10.86
C GLU A 12 2.01 -4.58 -10.32
N ALA A 13 0.88 -3.97 -10.00
CA ALA A 13 0.81 -2.65 -9.38
C ALA A 13 1.50 -2.61 -8.01
N SER A 14 1.32 -3.66 -7.18
CA SER A 14 1.89 -3.73 -5.84
C SER A 14 3.42 -3.82 -5.85
N ARG A 15 4.01 -4.49 -6.84
CA ARG A 15 5.48 -4.57 -6.99
C ARG A 15 6.13 -3.20 -7.16
N LEU A 16 5.43 -2.25 -7.78
CA LEU A 16 5.93 -0.88 -7.98
C LEU A 16 6.04 -0.08 -6.66
N LEU A 17 5.37 -0.52 -5.60
CA LEU A 17 5.45 0.10 -4.28
C LEU A 17 6.70 -0.35 -3.50
N ILE A 18 7.33 -1.47 -3.88
CA ILE A 18 8.51 -2.01 -3.20
C ILE A 18 9.72 -1.12 -3.50
N GLY A 19 10.53 -0.84 -2.48
CA GLY A 19 11.66 0.08 -2.60
C GLY A 19 11.49 1.34 -1.74
N SER A 20 12.40 2.29 -1.95
CA SER A 20 12.37 3.61 -1.33
C SER A 20 11.67 4.59 -2.25
N HIS A 21 10.51 5.11 -1.82
CA HIS A 21 9.72 6.06 -2.61
C HIS A 21 9.20 7.19 -1.73
N ASP A 22 8.89 8.32 -2.37
CA ASP A 22 8.09 9.38 -1.77
C ASP A 22 6.60 9.00 -1.85
N PHE A 23 5.98 8.75 -0.69
CA PHE A 23 4.58 8.35 -0.59
C PHE A 23 3.63 9.52 -0.31
N ALA A 24 4.02 10.76 -0.62
CA ALA A 24 3.16 11.94 -0.45
C ALA A 24 1.79 11.82 -1.15
N SER A 25 1.73 11.08 -2.26
CA SER A 25 0.48 10.78 -2.96
C SER A 25 -0.45 9.83 -2.21
N PHE A 26 0.01 9.15 -1.16
CA PHE A 26 -0.75 8.13 -0.46
C PHE A 26 -1.06 8.48 1.00
N GLY A 27 -0.41 9.48 1.58
CA GLY A 27 -0.64 9.85 2.96
C GLY A 27 0.12 11.09 3.41
N LYS A 28 0.00 11.39 4.71
CA LYS A 28 0.68 12.54 5.32
C LYS A 28 1.65 12.08 6.41
N PRO A 29 2.82 12.72 6.56
CA PRO A 29 3.74 12.37 7.63
C PRO A 29 3.05 12.60 8.98
N PRO A 30 3.11 11.64 9.92
CA PRO A 30 2.54 11.83 11.26
C PRO A 30 3.31 12.88 12.06
N GLN A 31 4.60 13.09 11.76
CA GLN A 31 5.46 14.10 12.35
C GLN A 31 6.47 14.59 11.29
N GLY A 32 6.79 15.89 11.31
CA GLY A 32 7.70 16.51 10.35
C GLY A 32 7.13 16.52 8.93
N GLU A 33 8.00 16.56 7.93
CA GLU A 33 7.63 16.69 6.52
C GLU A 33 8.03 15.47 5.66
N ASN A 34 8.75 14.50 6.24
CA ASN A 34 9.30 13.39 5.47
C ASN A 34 8.24 12.33 5.10
N THR A 35 7.92 12.26 3.82
CA THR A 35 6.99 11.31 3.19
C THR A 35 7.67 10.09 2.56
N VAL A 36 9.00 9.99 2.61
CA VAL A 36 9.75 8.86 2.05
C VAL A 36 9.62 7.64 2.96
N ARG A 37 9.29 6.49 2.39
CA ARG A 37 9.23 5.20 3.10
C ARG A 37 9.94 4.11 2.30
N GLN A 38 10.48 3.14 3.02
CA GLN A 38 11.06 1.93 2.46
C GLN A 38 10.09 0.79 2.66
N VAL A 39 9.48 0.32 1.57
CA VAL A 39 8.61 -0.86 1.55
C VAL A 39 9.47 -2.07 1.17
N SER A 40 9.40 -3.14 1.97
CA SER A 40 10.12 -4.39 1.71
C SER A 40 9.21 -5.47 1.12
N ARG A 41 7.89 -5.36 1.32
CA ARG A 41 6.91 -6.31 0.79
C ARG A 41 5.59 -5.58 0.52
N ALA A 42 4.97 -5.90 -0.61
CA ALA A 42 3.61 -5.48 -0.97
C ALA A 42 3.03 -6.52 -1.93
N GLU A 43 2.06 -7.31 -1.50
CA GLU A 43 1.45 -8.36 -2.32
C GLU A 43 -0.01 -8.64 -1.96
N TRP A 44 -0.75 -9.13 -2.96
CA TRP A 44 -2.11 -9.64 -2.81
C TRP A 44 -2.12 -11.16 -2.84
N ILE A 45 -2.78 -11.74 -1.84
CA ILE A 45 -2.88 -13.19 -1.64
C ILE A 45 -4.36 -13.59 -1.71
N ALA A 46 -4.66 -14.56 -2.57
CA ALA A 46 -5.99 -15.16 -2.61
C ALA A 46 -6.20 -16.09 -1.42
N ASN A 47 -7.27 -15.88 -0.66
CA ASN A 47 -7.68 -16.72 0.45
C ASN A 47 -9.17 -17.07 0.32
N GLY A 48 -9.46 -18.12 -0.44
CA GLY A 48 -10.82 -18.54 -0.76
C GLY A 48 -11.57 -17.45 -1.52
N LYS A 49 -12.56 -16.84 -0.88
CA LYS A 49 -13.38 -15.75 -1.45
C LYS A 49 -12.87 -14.34 -1.12
N LEU A 50 -11.76 -14.25 -0.39
CA LEU A 50 -11.15 -12.99 0.05
C LEU A 50 -9.81 -12.78 -0.66
N LEU A 51 -9.45 -11.51 -0.84
CA LEU A 51 -8.12 -11.09 -1.24
C LEU A 51 -7.50 -10.32 -0.07
N ASN A 52 -6.36 -10.79 0.41
CA ASN A 52 -5.60 -10.16 1.48
C ASN A 52 -4.45 -9.36 0.87
N PHE A 53 -4.39 -8.07 1.16
CA PHE A 53 -3.22 -7.25 0.83
C PHE A 53 -2.30 -7.19 2.05
N GLU A 54 -1.06 -7.62 1.87
CA GLU A 54 -0.04 -7.58 2.91
C GLU A 54 1.10 -6.63 2.51
N ILE A 55 1.42 -5.69 3.40
CA ILE A 55 2.47 -4.70 3.19
C ILE A 55 3.39 -4.63 4.41
N THR A 56 4.69 -4.53 4.17
CA THR A 56 5.73 -4.36 5.19
C THR A 56 6.64 -3.20 4.81
N ALA A 57 6.88 -2.29 5.76
CA ALA A 57 7.70 -1.11 5.55
C ALA A 57 8.41 -0.71 6.84
N ASN A 58 9.44 0.13 6.72
CA ASN A 58 10.14 0.71 7.87
C ASN A 58 9.24 1.63 8.72
N ALA A 59 8.28 2.31 8.08
CA ALA A 59 7.24 3.11 8.70
C ALA A 59 6.09 3.33 7.70
N PHE A 60 4.97 3.85 8.19
CA PHE A 60 3.82 4.21 7.34
C PHE A 60 3.42 5.68 7.56
N LEU A 61 2.90 6.33 6.53
CA LEU A 61 2.26 7.65 6.64
C LEU A 61 0.84 7.51 7.20
N TYR A 62 0.28 8.59 7.76
CA TYR A 62 -1.13 8.62 8.12
C TYR A 62 -2.00 8.35 6.89
N ARG A 63 -2.89 7.36 7.00
CA ARG A 63 -3.77 6.81 5.96
C ARG A 63 -3.09 6.04 4.80
N MET A 64 -1.76 6.01 4.73
CA MET A 64 -0.97 5.41 3.64
C MET A 64 -1.55 4.10 3.11
N VAL A 65 -1.65 3.09 3.98
CA VAL A 65 -2.06 1.73 3.58
C VAL A 65 -3.48 1.70 3.02
N ARG A 66 -4.40 2.46 3.61
CA ARG A 66 -5.80 2.51 3.16
C ARG A 66 -5.94 3.22 1.82
N THR A 67 -5.16 4.28 1.60
CA THR A 67 -5.11 4.98 0.32
C THR A 67 -4.51 4.08 -0.77
N ILE A 68 -3.41 3.38 -0.47
CA ILE A 68 -2.81 2.38 -1.37
C ILE A 68 -3.85 1.33 -1.77
N VAL A 69 -4.54 0.72 -0.80
CA VAL A 69 -5.56 -0.30 -1.08
C VAL A 69 -6.69 0.26 -1.95
N GLY A 70 -7.16 1.49 -1.68
CA GLY A 70 -8.16 2.15 -2.51
C GLY A 70 -7.72 2.30 -3.98
N THR A 71 -6.48 2.74 -4.19
CA THR A 71 -5.91 2.93 -5.54
C THR A 71 -5.68 1.59 -6.24
N LEU A 72 -5.17 0.57 -5.53
CA LEU A 72 -5.00 -0.77 -6.09
C LEU A 72 -6.34 -1.40 -6.49
N ILE A 73 -7.42 -1.16 -5.74
CA ILE A 73 -8.76 -1.63 -6.13
C ILE A 73 -9.18 -1.03 -7.49
N GLN A 74 -8.86 0.23 -7.80
CA GLN A 74 -9.11 0.80 -9.13
C GLN A 74 -8.34 0.05 -10.22
N VAL A 75 -7.10 -0.38 -9.93
CA VAL A 75 -6.33 -1.25 -10.84
C VAL A 75 -7.01 -2.60 -11.03
N GLY A 76 -7.39 -3.27 -9.94
CA GLY A 76 -8.05 -4.57 -10.00
C GLY A 76 -9.43 -4.54 -10.68
N LEU A 77 -10.07 -3.37 -10.75
CA LEU A 77 -11.31 -3.12 -11.49
C LEU A 77 -11.06 -2.72 -12.96
N GLY A 78 -9.81 -2.59 -13.40
CA GLY A 78 -9.45 -2.15 -14.75
C GLY A 78 -9.67 -0.66 -15.01
N GLN A 79 -9.87 0.15 -13.97
CA GLN A 79 -10.07 1.62 -14.08
C GLN A 79 -8.74 2.37 -14.16
N LEU A 80 -7.65 1.73 -13.72
CA LEU A 80 -6.30 2.26 -13.71
C LEU A 80 -5.34 1.17 -14.21
N ALA A 81 -4.39 1.50 -15.09
CA ALA A 81 -3.38 0.53 -15.49
C ALA A 81 -2.38 0.29 -14.33
N PRO A 82 -1.82 -0.93 -14.17
CA PRO A 82 -0.84 -1.21 -13.11
C PRO A 82 0.35 -0.25 -13.11
N SER A 83 0.84 0.12 -14.30
CA SER A 83 1.95 1.05 -14.49
C SER A 83 1.71 2.45 -13.94
N GLU A 84 0.45 2.89 -13.81
CA GLU A 84 0.11 4.23 -13.32
C GLU A 84 0.45 4.42 -11.83
N ILE A 85 0.64 3.34 -11.06
CA ILE A 85 1.09 3.47 -9.66
C ILE A 85 2.41 4.23 -9.58
N LYS A 86 3.32 4.01 -10.54
CA LYS A 86 4.58 4.74 -10.62
C LYS A 86 4.35 6.23 -10.85
N ASN A 87 3.47 6.58 -11.78
CA ASN A 87 3.12 7.97 -12.06
C ASN A 87 2.47 8.65 -10.84
N ILE A 88 1.64 7.92 -10.09
CA ILE A 88 1.04 8.43 -8.84
C ILE A 88 2.12 8.68 -7.79
N LEU A 89 3.07 7.77 -7.59
CA LEU A 89 4.21 7.99 -6.67
C LEU A 89 5.00 9.25 -7.06
N GLU A 90 5.34 9.38 -8.34
CA GLU A 90 6.14 10.49 -8.87
C GLU A 90 5.41 11.85 -8.77
N ALA A 91 4.08 11.86 -8.84
CA ALA A 91 3.29 13.09 -8.76
C ALA A 91 3.35 13.78 -7.38
N ARG A 92 3.61 13.03 -6.30
CA ARG A 92 3.66 13.53 -4.91
C ARG A 92 2.43 14.36 -4.52
N ASP A 93 1.28 13.98 -5.05
CA ASP A 93 0.02 14.71 -4.94
C ASP A 93 -1.07 13.74 -4.51
N LEU A 94 -1.61 13.99 -3.31
CA LEU A 94 -2.64 13.17 -2.69
C LEU A 94 -3.91 13.06 -3.56
N THR A 95 -4.21 14.06 -4.40
CA THR A 95 -5.39 14.07 -5.29
C THR A 95 -5.28 13.05 -6.42
N ARG A 96 -4.08 12.53 -6.69
CA ARG A 96 -3.82 11.51 -7.72
C ARG A 96 -4.13 10.09 -7.24
N SER A 97 -4.44 9.92 -5.96
CA SER A 97 -4.78 8.62 -5.36
C SER A 97 -6.28 8.49 -5.11
N ALA A 98 -6.75 7.25 -4.98
CA ALA A 98 -8.13 6.99 -4.61
C ALA A 98 -8.39 7.37 -3.14
N PRO A 99 -9.66 7.61 -2.76
CA PRO A 99 -10.03 7.74 -1.36
C PRO A 99 -9.58 6.53 -0.53
N PRO A 100 -9.24 6.73 0.77
CA PRO A 100 -8.79 5.63 1.61
C PRO A 100 -9.90 4.58 1.76
N ALA A 101 -9.53 3.31 1.55
CA ALA A 101 -10.41 2.17 1.79
C ALA A 101 -11.01 2.18 3.20
N PRO A 102 -12.17 1.52 3.46
CA PRO A 102 -12.75 1.44 4.80
C PRO A 102 -11.78 0.89 5.86
N ALA A 103 -11.88 1.37 7.11
CA ALA A 103 -10.92 1.04 8.16
C ALA A 103 -11.06 -0.40 8.70
N HIS A 104 -12.25 -1.00 8.62
CA HIS A 104 -12.55 -2.30 9.23
C HIS A 104 -11.83 -3.50 8.60
N GLY A 105 -11.14 -3.31 7.47
CA GLY A 105 -10.33 -4.35 6.83
C GLY A 105 -8.82 -4.27 7.14
N LEU A 106 -8.36 -3.26 7.90
CA LEU A 106 -6.96 -3.06 8.21
C LEU A 106 -6.61 -3.64 9.59
N CYS A 107 -5.53 -4.42 9.65
CA CYS A 107 -4.99 -4.97 10.90
C CYS A 107 -3.45 -4.86 10.93
N LEU A 108 -2.88 -4.57 12.10
CA LEU A 108 -1.44 -4.68 12.34
C LEU A 108 -1.12 -6.14 12.68
N VAL A 109 -0.38 -6.82 11.80
CA VAL A 109 -0.07 -8.25 11.97
C VAL A 109 1.20 -8.49 12.78
N ARG A 110 2.25 -7.67 12.58
CA ARG A 110 3.56 -7.89 13.22
C ARG A 110 4.36 -6.60 13.30
N VAL A 111 5.16 -6.46 14.35
CA VAL A 111 6.26 -5.51 14.47
C VAL A 111 7.56 -6.30 14.67
N ILE A 112 8.62 -5.95 13.95
CA ILE A 112 9.92 -6.63 14.01
C ILE A 112 10.86 -5.77 14.84
N TYR A 113 11.47 -6.37 15.86
CA TYR A 113 12.50 -5.77 16.70
C TYR A 113 13.84 -6.48 16.48
N PRO A 114 14.98 -5.80 16.68
CA PRO A 114 16.30 -6.44 16.68
C PRO A 114 16.38 -7.56 17.73
N SER A 115 17.03 -8.66 17.37
CA SER A 115 17.14 -9.88 18.18
C SER A 115 18.06 -9.75 19.40
N ASP A 116 18.89 -8.71 19.46
CA ASP A 116 19.99 -8.51 20.42
C ASP A 116 19.65 -7.56 21.59
N GLN A 117 18.46 -6.95 21.59
CA GLN A 117 18.10 -5.90 22.56
C GLN A 117 17.43 -6.39 23.85
N TRP A 118 17.39 -7.71 24.08
CA TRP A 118 16.73 -8.31 25.25
C TRP A 118 17.63 -9.39 25.88
N SER A 119 18.80 -8.98 26.36
CA SER A 119 19.55 -9.77 27.35
C SER A 119 19.00 -9.39 28.73
N VAL A 120 18.17 -10.24 29.32
CA VAL A 120 17.79 -10.17 30.74
C VAL A 120 18.90 -10.70 31.62
#